data_AF-A0A842KVB0-F1
#
_entry.id   AF-A0A842KVB0-F1
#
_cell.length_a   1.000
_cell.length_b   1.000
_cell.length_c   1.000
_cell.angle_alpha   90.00
_cell.angle_beta   90.00
_cell.angle_gamma   90.00
#
_symmetry.space_group_name_H-M   'P 1'
#
loop_
_entity.id
_entity.type
_entity.pdbx_description
1 polymer ?
#
loop_
_entity_poly.entity_id
_entity_poly.type
_entity_poly.pdbx_seq_one_letter_code
_entity_poly.pdbx_strand_id
1 'polypeptide(L)'
;MIEENVKETILKTVFEEYGGENVVAVCVYGSHVAGYARPDSDYDVIAVLKRYNAKIGYKYVREPLLCSILAVEKGILYDDARKSWLGEFVAGRFLNVYEPLLGKEFLEEVEIEYKKRVILEILSEFNGKFQPLMDLIKFPLEYFLFEKLRRRMQFYPPAAYSYTKTYGGT
;
A
#
# COMPACT_ATOMS: atom_id res chain seq x y z
N MET A 1 1.70 13.61 9.43
CA MET A 1 1.23 14.28 8.20
C MET A 1 2.43 14.92 7.57
N ILE A 2 2.61 14.71 6.27
CA ILE A 2 3.73 15.26 5.51
C ILE A 2 3.52 16.78 5.35
N GLU A 3 4.60 17.55 5.36
CA GLU A 3 4.54 19.00 5.15
C GLU A 3 4.10 19.33 3.72
N GLU A 4 3.35 20.42 3.53
CA GLU A 4 2.70 20.72 2.23
C GLU A 4 3.72 20.98 1.10
N ASN A 5 4.80 21.69 1.40
CA ASN A 5 5.93 21.90 0.48
C ASN A 5 6.57 20.59 0.00
N VAL A 6 6.64 19.59 0.88
CA VAL A 6 7.17 18.25 0.54
C VAL A 6 6.21 17.54 -0.39
N LYS A 7 4.90 17.60 -0.15
CA LYS A 7 3.87 17.00 -1.02
C LYS A 7 3.92 17.60 -2.43
N GLU A 8 3.97 18.92 -2.54
CA GLU A 8 4.10 19.62 -3.82
C GLU A 8 5.36 19.18 -4.58
N THR A 9 6.48 19.05 -3.86
CA THR A 9 7.74 18.59 -4.44
C THR A 9 7.65 17.15 -4.94
N ILE A 10 7.06 16.24 -4.17
CA ILE A 10 6.83 14.84 -4.59
C ILE A 10 5.96 14.79 -5.84
N LEU A 11 4.84 15.53 -5.88
CA LEU A 11 3.95 15.58 -7.03
C LEU A 11 4.68 16.09 -8.28
N LYS A 12 5.46 17.17 -8.14
CA LYS A 12 6.28 17.71 -9.22
C LYS A 12 7.26 16.66 -9.76
N THR A 13 8.00 15.97 -8.88
CA THR A 13 8.92 14.90 -9.28
C THR A 13 8.19 13.77 -10.02
N VAL A 14 7.03 13.32 -9.53
CA VAL A 14 6.25 12.27 -10.20
C VAL A 14 5.75 12.73 -11.57
N PHE A 15 5.31 13.98 -11.70
CA PHE A 15 4.85 14.53 -12.98
C PHE A 15 5.98 14.71 -14.00
N GLU A 16 7.17 15.10 -13.57
CA GLU A 16 8.37 15.19 -14.42
C GLU A 16 8.80 13.81 -14.92
N GLU A 17 8.74 12.78 -14.07
CA GLU A 17 9.17 11.42 -14.42
C GLU A 17 8.17 10.68 -15.33
N TYR A 18 6.86 10.90 -15.14
CA TYR A 18 5.82 10.07 -15.78
C TYR A 18 4.85 10.82 -16.70
N GLY A 19 4.95 12.14 -16.79
CA GLY A 19 4.02 13.01 -17.51
C GLY A 19 2.74 13.25 -16.70
N GLY A 20 2.47 14.49 -16.30
CA GLY A 20 1.36 14.83 -15.40
C GLY A 20 -0.01 14.37 -15.91
N GLU A 21 -0.23 14.40 -17.22
CA GLU A 21 -1.47 13.92 -17.86
C GLU A 21 -1.64 12.39 -17.80
N ASN A 22 -0.56 11.64 -17.60
CA ASN A 22 -0.57 10.20 -17.45
C ASN A 22 -0.77 9.76 -15.99
N VAL A 23 -0.56 10.65 -15.01
CA VAL A 23 -0.71 10.32 -13.60
C VAL A 23 -2.18 10.38 -13.17
N VAL A 24 -2.67 9.31 -12.55
CA VAL A 24 -4.04 9.16 -12.07
C VAL A 24 -4.14 9.48 -10.59
N ALA A 25 -3.21 8.94 -9.81
CA ALA A 25 -3.18 9.07 -8.37
C ALA A 25 -1.75 8.98 -7.85
N VAL A 26 -1.50 9.63 -6.72
CA VAL A 26 -0.21 9.59 -6.03
C VAL A 26 -0.49 9.51 -4.54
N CYS A 27 0.20 8.62 -3.83
CA CYS A 27 0.21 8.63 -2.37
C CYS A 27 1.60 8.37 -1.82
N VAL A 28 1.81 8.81 -0.59
CA VAL A 28 3.00 8.46 0.21
C VAL A 28 2.60 7.39 1.22
N TYR A 29 3.47 6.43 1.46
CA TYR A 29 3.31 5.39 2.46
C TYR A 29 4.60 5.24 3.27
N GLY A 30 4.70 4.18 4.07
CA GLY A 30 5.96 3.84 4.73
C GLY A 30 6.31 4.77 5.90
N SER A 31 7.61 4.94 6.12
CA SER A 31 8.14 5.43 7.41
C SER A 31 7.73 6.86 7.78
N HIS A 32 7.66 7.77 6.80
CA HIS A 32 7.26 9.17 7.01
C HIS A 32 5.80 9.32 7.41
N VAL A 33 4.93 8.49 6.83
CA VAL A 33 3.49 8.52 7.16
C VAL A 33 3.21 7.74 8.45
N ALA A 34 3.90 6.62 8.66
CA ALA A 34 3.75 5.78 9.84
C ALA A 34 4.49 6.30 11.09
N GLY A 35 5.25 7.40 10.98
CA GLY A 35 5.84 8.10 12.14
C GLY A 35 7.13 7.49 12.68
N TYR A 36 7.82 6.63 11.92
CA TYR A 36 9.10 6.02 12.33
C TYR A 36 10.27 6.38 11.40
N ALA A 37 10.09 7.37 10.52
CA ALA A 37 11.13 7.86 9.63
C ALA A 37 12.37 8.34 10.40
N ARG A 38 13.54 8.09 9.81
CA ARG A 38 14.82 8.70 10.18
C ARG A 38 15.11 9.89 9.27
N PRO A 39 16.04 10.80 9.64
CA PRO A 39 16.39 11.95 8.82
C PRO A 39 16.86 11.61 7.39
N ASP A 40 17.41 10.40 7.20
CA ASP A 40 17.89 9.85 5.93
C ASP A 40 16.88 8.93 5.22
N SER A 41 15.67 8.78 5.78
CA SER A 41 14.65 7.92 5.18
C SER A 41 14.06 8.52 3.92
N ASP A 42 13.90 7.67 2.92
CA ASP A 42 13.23 7.97 1.67
C ASP A 42 11.72 8.20 1.85
N TYR A 43 11.15 9.06 1.01
CA TYR A 43 9.72 9.10 0.79
C TYR A 43 9.31 7.94 -0.10
N ASP A 44 8.64 6.96 0.49
CA ASP A 44 7.98 5.84 -0.18
C ASP A 44 6.73 6.34 -0.93
N VAL A 45 6.75 6.34 -2.26
CA VAL A 45 5.68 6.90 -3.10
C VAL A 45 5.08 5.82 -3.98
N ILE A 46 3.75 5.78 -4.10
CA ILE A 46 3.06 5.02 -5.15
C ILE A 46 2.56 6.02 -6.19
N ALA A 47 2.96 5.83 -7.45
CA ALA A 47 2.47 6.59 -8.59
C ALA A 47 1.59 5.69 -9.47
N VAL A 48 0.31 6.02 -9.60
CA VAL A 48 -0.64 5.29 -10.43
C VAL A 48 -0.74 5.96 -11.79
N LEU A 49 -0.50 5.20 -12.85
CA LEU A 49 -0.41 5.70 -14.22
C LEU A 49 -1.58 5.20 -15.08
N LYS A 50 -2.10 6.02 -15.99
CA LYS A 50 -3.17 5.62 -16.94
C LYS A 50 -2.68 4.50 -17.84
N ARG A 51 -1.47 4.63 -18.38
CA ARG A 51 -0.78 3.62 -19.19
C ARG A 51 0.67 3.55 -18.78
N TYR A 52 1.20 2.33 -18.66
CA TYR A 52 2.61 2.14 -18.40
C TYR A 52 3.12 0.85 -19.04
N ASN A 53 4.04 0.96 -20.00
CA ASN A 53 4.52 -0.19 -20.78
C ASN A 53 5.14 -1.28 -19.90
N ALA A 54 5.85 -0.90 -18.84
CA ALA A 54 6.44 -1.84 -17.89
C ALA A 54 5.41 -2.48 -16.95
N LYS A 55 4.17 -1.98 -16.93
CA LYS A 55 3.06 -2.34 -16.01
C LYS A 55 3.32 -2.01 -14.54
N ILE A 56 4.52 -2.26 -14.06
CA ILE A 56 5.03 -1.91 -12.74
C ILE A 56 6.52 -1.59 -12.84
N GLY A 57 7.00 -0.65 -12.04
CA GLY A 57 8.39 -0.23 -12.04
C GLY A 57 8.77 0.50 -10.76
N TYR A 58 10.05 0.49 -10.46
CA TYR A 58 10.60 1.19 -9.31
C TYR A 58 11.62 2.22 -9.78
N LYS A 59 11.53 3.46 -9.28
CA LYS A 59 12.45 4.55 -9.59
C LYS A 59 12.91 5.21 -8.30
N TYR A 60 14.22 5.27 -8.13
CA TYR A 60 14.85 6.07 -7.07
C TYR A 60 15.17 7.46 -7.61
N VAL A 61 14.76 8.49 -6.88
CA VAL A 61 15.08 9.88 -7.15
C VAL A 61 15.81 10.43 -5.92
N ARG A 62 16.95 11.09 -6.12
CA ARG A 62 17.79 11.61 -5.02
C ARG A 62 17.63 13.11 -4.80
N GLU A 63 17.21 13.84 -5.82
CA GLU A 63 17.01 15.28 -5.80
C GLU A 63 15.70 15.64 -6.50
N PRO A 64 14.96 16.67 -6.04
CA PRO A 64 15.25 17.53 -4.89
C PRO A 64 14.98 16.87 -3.53
N LEU A 65 14.29 15.72 -3.53
CA LEU A 65 14.01 14.91 -2.35
C LEU A 65 14.39 13.45 -2.62
N LEU A 66 14.74 12.73 -1.55
CA LEU A 66 15.05 11.32 -1.62
C LEU A 66 13.72 10.53 -1.67
N CYS A 67 13.34 10.11 -2.87
CA CYS A 67 12.07 9.45 -3.16
C CYS A 67 12.29 8.05 -3.73
N SER A 68 11.42 7.13 -3.31
CA SER A 68 11.34 5.74 -3.71
C SER A 68 9.99 5.53 -4.39
N ILE A 69 9.95 5.72 -5.71
CA ILE A 69 8.69 5.74 -6.47
C ILE A 69 8.39 4.35 -7.03
N LEU A 70 7.32 3.76 -6.53
CA LEU A 70 6.69 2.56 -7.08
C LEU A 70 5.60 2.97 -8.07
N ALA A 71 5.92 2.92 -9.37
CA ALA A 71 4.98 3.22 -10.44
C ALA A 71 4.19 1.97 -10.85
N VAL A 72 2.89 2.10 -11.04
CA VAL A 72 2.00 0.99 -11.43
C VAL A 72 0.90 1.49 -12.38
N GLU A 73 0.57 0.69 -13.39
CA GLU A 73 -0.58 0.97 -14.25
C GLU A 73 -1.90 0.79 -13.47
N LYS A 74 -2.86 1.71 -13.65
CA LYS A 74 -4.14 1.75 -12.94
C LYS A 74 -4.86 0.39 -12.91
N GLY A 75 -4.99 -0.25 -14.06
CA GLY A 75 -5.66 -1.55 -14.18
C GLY A 75 -4.96 -2.66 -13.40
N ILE A 76 -3.62 -2.64 -13.41
CA ILE A 76 -2.79 -3.63 -12.71
C ILE A 76 -2.91 -3.47 -11.19
N LEU A 77 -2.90 -2.25 -10.67
CA LEU A 77 -3.12 -2.01 -9.24
C LEU A 77 -4.52 -2.49 -8.81
N TYR A 78 -5.54 -2.20 -9.61
CA TYR A 78 -6.90 -2.61 -9.31
C TYR A 78 -7.06 -4.15 -9.33
N ASP A 79 -6.46 -4.83 -10.30
CA ASP A 79 -6.41 -6.29 -10.34
C ASP A 79 -5.55 -6.89 -9.22
N ASP A 80 -4.48 -6.22 -8.78
CA ASP A 80 -3.70 -6.65 -7.61
C ASP A 80 -4.56 -6.59 -6.33
N ALA A 81 -5.34 -5.53 -6.16
CA ALA A 81 -6.28 -5.39 -5.05
C ALA A 81 -7.39 -6.46 -5.08
N ARG A 82 -7.98 -6.73 -6.26
CA ARG A 82 -9.14 -7.63 -6.38
C ARG A 82 -8.81 -9.11 -6.58
N LYS A 83 -7.65 -9.43 -7.13
CA LYS A 83 -7.30 -10.79 -7.59
C LYS A 83 -5.90 -11.23 -7.18
N SER A 84 -5.15 -10.42 -6.42
CA SER A 84 -3.73 -10.69 -6.11
C SER A 84 -2.87 -10.89 -7.35
N TRP A 85 -3.13 -10.14 -8.42
CA TRP A 85 -2.42 -10.29 -9.70
C TRP A 85 -0.90 -10.18 -9.56
N LEU A 86 -0.40 -9.35 -8.65
CA LEU A 86 1.03 -9.22 -8.34
C LEU A 86 1.40 -9.87 -7.00
N GLY A 87 0.60 -10.82 -6.52
CA GLY A 87 0.77 -11.37 -5.17
C GLY A 87 0.63 -10.31 -4.08
N GLU A 88 -0.17 -9.26 -4.31
CA GLU A 88 -0.37 -8.14 -3.39
C GLU A 88 0.87 -7.28 -3.18
N PHE A 89 1.79 -7.30 -4.16
CA PHE A 89 2.99 -6.51 -4.07
C PHE A 89 2.66 -5.03 -3.91
N VAL A 90 1.75 -4.46 -4.69
CA VAL A 90 1.40 -3.03 -4.56
C VAL A 90 0.22 -2.85 -3.62
N ALA A 91 -0.89 -3.57 -3.86
CA ALA A 91 -2.12 -3.44 -3.08
C ALA A 91 -1.89 -3.71 -1.59
N GLY A 92 -0.94 -4.59 -1.25
CA GLY A 92 -0.54 -4.87 0.12
C GLY A 92 -0.14 -3.65 0.95
N ARG A 93 0.24 -2.54 0.33
CA ARG A 93 0.59 -1.29 1.05
C ARG A 93 -0.65 -0.60 1.64
N PHE A 94 -1.83 -0.79 1.04
CA PHE A 94 -3.10 -0.18 1.45
C PHE A 94 -3.75 -0.83 2.70
N LEU A 95 -3.12 -1.87 3.28
CA LEU A 95 -3.46 -2.30 4.64
C LEU A 95 -2.85 -1.39 5.71
N ASN A 96 -1.85 -0.60 5.37
CA ASN A 96 -1.18 0.32 6.27
C ASN A 96 -1.63 1.75 5.99
N VAL A 97 -1.29 2.64 6.93
CA VAL A 97 -1.51 4.08 6.76
C VAL A 97 -0.76 4.61 5.53
N TYR A 98 -1.43 5.45 4.75
CA TYR A 98 -0.87 6.19 3.63
C TYR A 98 -1.49 7.60 3.59
N GLU A 99 -0.83 8.52 2.91
CA GLU A 99 -1.30 9.89 2.71
C GLU A 99 -1.54 10.13 1.21
N PRO A 100 -2.80 10.27 0.76
CA PRO A 100 -3.11 10.56 -0.64
C PRO A 100 -2.72 11.99 -0.99
N LEU A 101 -1.97 12.17 -2.09
CA LEU A 101 -1.58 13.47 -2.63
C LEU A 101 -2.43 13.85 -3.85
N LEU A 102 -2.85 12.85 -4.63
CA LEU A 102 -3.69 13.01 -5.82
C LEU A 102 -4.57 11.77 -6.01
N GLY A 103 -5.78 11.93 -6.54
CA GLY A 103 -6.64 10.82 -6.94
C GLY A 103 -7.12 9.97 -5.76
N LYS A 104 -7.47 10.64 -4.65
CA LYS A 104 -7.87 10.02 -3.39
C LYS A 104 -9.01 9.01 -3.57
N GLU A 105 -10.02 9.34 -4.36
CA GLU A 105 -11.19 8.50 -4.57
C GLU A 105 -10.81 7.14 -5.18
N PHE A 106 -9.86 7.12 -6.12
CA PHE A 106 -9.36 5.89 -6.71
C PHE A 106 -8.53 5.07 -5.71
N LEU A 107 -7.71 5.72 -4.90
CA LEU A 107 -6.90 5.05 -3.87
C LEU A 107 -7.79 4.41 -2.80
N GLU A 108 -8.84 5.11 -2.37
CA GLU A 108 -9.83 4.59 -1.43
C GLU A 108 -10.62 3.42 -2.05
N GLU A 109 -10.96 3.47 -3.34
CA GLU A 109 -11.59 2.35 -4.04
C GLU A 109 -10.69 1.10 -4.02
N VAL A 110 -9.40 1.25 -4.37
CA VAL A 110 -8.40 0.18 -4.33
C VAL A 110 -8.26 -0.40 -2.92
N GLU A 111 -8.18 0.46 -1.92
CA GLU A 111 -8.08 0.08 -0.50
C GLU A 111 -9.30 -0.74 -0.06
N ILE A 112 -10.50 -0.28 -0.37
CA ILE A 112 -11.76 -0.95 0.00
C ILE A 112 -11.83 -2.33 -0.65
N GLU A 113 -11.55 -2.43 -1.95
CA GLU A 113 -11.58 -3.71 -2.66
C GLU A 113 -10.55 -4.69 -2.12
N TYR A 114 -9.35 -4.21 -1.78
CA TYR A 114 -8.33 -5.05 -1.17
C TYR A 114 -8.74 -5.53 0.23
N LYS A 115 -9.21 -4.64 1.11
CA LYS A 115 -9.63 -4.99 2.48
C LYS A 115 -10.80 -5.97 2.48
N LYS A 116 -11.79 -5.79 1.61
CA LYS A 116 -12.91 -6.74 1.44
C LYS A 116 -12.38 -8.13 1.09
N ARG A 117 -11.48 -8.22 0.10
CA ARG A 117 -10.90 -9.52 -0.30
C ARG A 117 -10.13 -10.17 0.85
N VAL A 118 -9.29 -9.42 1.56
CA VAL A 118 -8.53 -9.94 2.72
C VAL A 118 -9.46 -10.53 3.78
N ILE A 119 -10.55 -9.83 4.12
CA ILE A 119 -11.53 -10.31 5.10
C ILE A 119 -12.19 -11.60 4.61
N LEU A 120 -12.66 -11.62 3.36
CA LEU A 120 -13.33 -12.79 2.77
C LEU A 120 -12.40 -14.01 2.65
N GLU A 121 -11.14 -13.81 2.29
CA GLU A 121 -10.12 -14.88 2.24
C GLU A 121 -9.94 -15.52 3.61
N ILE A 122 -9.70 -14.70 4.63
CA ILE A 122 -9.49 -15.18 6.01
C ILE A 122 -10.74 -15.91 6.51
N LEU A 123 -11.93 -15.32 6.34
CA LEU A 123 -13.19 -15.97 6.75
C LEU A 123 -13.43 -17.29 6.01
N SER A 124 -13.15 -17.36 4.71
CA SER A 124 -13.35 -18.57 3.91
C SER A 124 -12.44 -19.70 4.38
N GLU A 125 -11.18 -19.39 4.70
CA GLU A 125 -10.26 -20.37 5.28
C GLU A 125 -10.69 -20.84 6.68
N PHE A 126 -11.18 -19.93 7.52
CA PHE A 126 -11.70 -20.26 8.84
C PHE A 126 -12.91 -21.18 8.74
N ASN A 127 -13.86 -20.85 7.86
CA ASN A 127 -15.03 -21.65 7.61
C ASN A 127 -14.68 -23.08 7.17
N GLY A 128 -13.66 -23.23 6.31
CA GLY A 128 -13.18 -24.56 5.90
C GLY A 128 -12.55 -25.40 7.01
N LYS A 129 -12.06 -24.77 8.09
CA LYS A 129 -11.31 -25.45 9.18
C LYS A 129 -12.13 -25.69 10.44
N PHE A 130 -13.07 -24.80 10.76
CA PHE A 130 -13.67 -24.73 12.10
C PHE A 130 -15.19 -24.84 12.11
N GLN A 131 -15.82 -25.32 11.04
CA GLN A 131 -17.25 -25.67 11.07
C GLN A 131 -17.52 -26.76 12.12
N PRO A 132 -18.55 -26.62 12.99
CA PRO A 132 -19.64 -25.62 13.01
C PRO A 132 -19.43 -24.41 13.95
N LEU A 133 -18.23 -24.21 14.49
CA LEU A 133 -17.97 -23.19 15.52
C LEU A 133 -17.99 -21.74 15.01
N MET A 134 -18.08 -21.52 13.69
CA MET A 134 -18.04 -20.19 13.08
C MET A 134 -19.11 -19.24 13.63
N ASP A 135 -20.30 -19.74 13.91
CA ASP A 135 -21.42 -18.93 14.42
C ASP A 135 -21.21 -18.45 15.87
N LEU A 136 -20.23 -19.03 16.57
CA LEU A 136 -19.90 -18.70 17.95
C LEU A 136 -18.70 -17.74 18.06
N ILE A 137 -17.96 -17.53 16.96
CA ILE A 137 -16.72 -16.76 16.97
C ILE A 137 -17.00 -15.31 16.56
N LYS A 138 -16.52 -14.36 17.37
CA LYS A 138 -16.49 -12.94 17.03
C LYS A 138 -15.08 -12.54 16.62
N PHE A 139 -14.93 -12.01 15.42
CA PHE A 139 -13.66 -11.49 14.93
C PHE A 139 -13.64 -9.96 15.07
N PRO A 140 -12.74 -9.37 15.88
CA PRO A 140 -12.50 -7.93 15.83
C PRO A 140 -11.92 -7.54 14.46
N LEU A 141 -12.17 -6.32 13.97
CA LEU A 141 -11.72 -5.92 12.62
C LEU A 141 -10.19 -5.96 12.48
N GLU A 142 -9.50 -5.62 13.55
CA GLU A 142 -8.05 -5.63 13.69
C GLU A 142 -7.47 -7.03 13.48
N TYR A 143 -8.26 -8.08 13.78
CA TYR A 143 -7.86 -9.46 13.55
C TYR A 143 -7.45 -9.69 12.09
N PHE A 144 -8.27 -9.20 11.14
CA PHE A 144 -8.03 -9.41 9.72
C PHE A 144 -6.77 -8.70 9.25
N LEU A 145 -6.53 -7.48 9.75
CA LEU A 145 -5.30 -6.73 9.49
C LEU A 145 -4.09 -7.53 10.01
N PHE A 146 -4.05 -7.85 11.30
CA PHE A 146 -2.89 -8.48 11.90
C PHE A 146 -2.63 -9.89 11.39
N GLU A 147 -3.68 -10.67 11.11
CA GLU A 147 -3.53 -12.00 10.52
C GLU A 147 -2.93 -11.91 9.11
N LYS A 148 -3.37 -10.95 8.29
CA LYS A 148 -2.80 -10.74 6.95
C LYS A 148 -1.34 -10.25 7.03
N LEU A 149 -1.04 -9.28 7.90
CA LEU A 149 0.33 -8.80 8.12
C LEU A 149 1.26 -9.93 8.59
N ARG A 150 0.81 -10.75 9.56
CA ARG A 150 1.55 -11.91 10.07
C ARG A 150 1.92 -12.87 8.95
N ARG A 151 0.97 -13.25 8.10
CA ARG A 151 1.21 -14.13 6.94
C ARG A 151 2.20 -13.48 5.97
N ARG A 152 2.05 -12.20 5.67
CA ARG A 152 2.97 -11.49 4.77
C ARG A 152 4.40 -11.45 5.31
N MET A 153 4.61 -11.28 6.62
CA MET A 153 5.96 -11.35 7.22
C MET A 153 6.60 -12.73 7.05
N GLN A 154 5.81 -13.80 7.09
CA GLN A 154 6.32 -15.17 6.93
C GLN A 154 6.80 -15.43 5.49
N PHE A 155 6.08 -14.92 4.49
CA PHE A 155 6.42 -15.13 3.07
C PHE A 155 7.35 -14.05 2.49
N TYR A 156 7.36 -12.85 3.08
CA TYR A 156 8.19 -11.72 2.67
C TYR A 156 8.83 -11.05 3.89
N PRO A 157 9.91 -11.64 4.43
CA PRO A 157 10.62 -11.14 5.61
C PRO A 157 11.02 -9.64 5.56
N PRO A 158 11.34 -9.03 4.39
CA PRO A 158 11.66 -7.60 4.34
C PRO A 158 10.54 -6.68 4.86
N ALA A 159 9.27 -7.09 4.77
CA ALA A 159 8.15 -6.30 5.32
C ALA A 159 8.00 -6.41 6.84
N ALA A 160 8.70 -7.34 7.51
CA ALA A 160 8.58 -7.51 8.96
C ALA A 160 9.08 -6.29 9.74
N TYR A 161 10.14 -5.64 9.25
CA TYR A 161 10.67 -4.43 9.86
C TYR A 161 9.62 -3.30 9.88
N SER A 162 8.99 -3.01 8.74
CA SER A 162 8.01 -1.92 8.65
C SER A 162 6.79 -2.19 9.52
N TYR A 163 6.27 -3.42 9.56
CA TYR A 163 5.11 -3.73 10.40
C TYR A 163 5.44 -3.65 11.89
N THR A 164 6.60 -4.15 12.29
CA THR A 164 7.04 -4.05 13.70
C THR A 164 7.19 -2.60 14.12
N LYS A 165 7.75 -1.74 13.26
CA LYS A 165 7.88 -0.30 13.56
C LYS A 165 6.55 0.45 13.54
N THR A 166 5.61 0.02 12.70
CA THR A 166 4.28 0.66 12.59
C THR A 166 3.37 0.28 13.77
N TYR A 167 3.37 -0.99 14.20
CA TYR A 167 2.38 -1.52 15.14
C TYR A 167 2.94 -2.09 16.44
N GLY A 168 4.26 -2.24 16.55
CA GLY A 168 4.89 -2.89 17.71
C GLY A 168 4.84 -2.09 19.00
N GLY A 169 4.48 -0.81 18.95
CA GLY A 169 4.72 0.13 20.04
C GLY A 169 6.23 0.33 20.26
N THR A 170 6.62 1.52 20.70
CA THR A 170 7.99 1.78 21.20
C THR A 170 8.13 1.31 22.63
#